data_AF-A0A6J5VZQ2-F1
#
_entry.id   AF-A0A6J5VZQ2-F1
#
_cell.length_a   1.000
_cell.length_b   1.000
_cell.length_c   1.000
_cell.angle_alpha   90.00
_cell.angle_beta   90.00
_cell.angle_gamma   90.00
#
_symmetry.space_group_name_H-M   'P 1'
#
loop_
_entity.id
_entity.type
_entity.pdbx_description
1 polymer ?
#
loop_
_entity_poly.entity_id
_entity_poly.type
_entity_poly.pdbx_seq_one_letter_code
_entity_poly.pdbx_strand_id
1 'polypeptide(L)'
;MLSVELCSPRYKGHTYIGFTVNPRRRLRQHNGEIAQGAWRTKRKRPWEMVLCIYGFPTNVSALQHPTVSKAVRQAAASVKSLGGLVRKI
;
A
#
# COMPACT_ATOMS: atom_id res chain seq x y z
N MET A 1 -2.12 -11.59 8.70
CA MET A 1 -1.89 -11.55 7.23
C MET A 1 -2.29 -10.16 6.71
N LEU A 2 -1.48 -9.48 5.89
CA LEU A 2 -1.61 -8.03 5.65
C LEU A 2 -1.83 -7.62 4.19
N SER A 3 -2.88 -6.85 3.92
CA SER A 3 -3.01 -6.07 2.68
C SER A 3 -2.32 -4.72 2.88
N VAL A 4 -1.47 -4.32 1.94
CA VAL A 4 -0.70 -3.07 2.01
C VAL A 4 -1.01 -2.19 0.82
N GLU A 5 -1.31 -0.92 1.10
CA GLU A 5 -1.33 0.14 0.10
C GLU A 5 -0.08 1.00 0.22
N LEU A 6 0.63 1.11 -0.90
CA LEU A 6 1.81 1.94 -1.06
C LEU A 6 1.47 3.12 -1.96
N CYS A 7 1.87 4.32 -1.54
CA CYS A 7 1.78 5.52 -2.35
C CYS A 7 3.15 6.13 -2.55
N SER A 8 3.34 6.80 -3.68
CA SER A 8 4.51 7.65 -3.86
C SER A 8 4.18 9.08 -3.43
N PRO A 9 4.88 9.65 -2.44
CA PRO A 9 4.69 11.05 -2.03
C PRO A 9 5.01 12.03 -3.16
N ARG A 10 5.98 11.65 -4.01
CA ARG A 10 6.46 12.47 -5.13
C ARG A 10 5.56 12.40 -6.36
N TYR A 11 4.85 11.28 -6.54
CA TYR A 11 4.05 11.03 -7.73
C TYR A 11 2.58 10.78 -7.34
N LYS A 12 1.80 11.87 -7.28
CA LYS A 12 0.36 11.83 -6.97
C LYS A 12 -0.39 10.87 -7.89
N GLY A 13 -1.37 10.14 -7.35
CA GLY A 13 -2.16 9.16 -8.10
C GLY A 13 -1.49 7.80 -8.34
N HIS A 14 -0.23 7.61 -7.94
CA HIS A 14 0.43 6.32 -8.05
C HIS A 14 0.29 5.50 -6.77
N THR A 15 -0.58 4.52 -6.84
CA THR A 15 -0.84 3.54 -5.79
C THR A 15 -0.42 2.15 -6.22
N TYR A 16 0.12 1.38 -5.29
CA TYR A 16 0.32 -0.06 -5.45
C TYR A 16 -0.36 -0.77 -4.29
N ILE A 17 -1.20 -1.76 -4.62
CA ILE A 17 -1.85 -2.61 -3.63
C ILE A 17 -1.24 -3.99 -3.76
N GLY A 18 -0.81 -4.54 -2.63
CA GLY A 18 -0.22 -5.87 -2.60
C GLY A 18 -0.49 -6.57 -1.28
N PHE A 19 -0.04 -7.81 -1.22
CA PHE A 19 -0.24 -8.68 -0.09
C PHE A 19 1.12 -9.04 0.55
N THR A 20 1.24 -8.96 1.88
CA THR A 20 2.47 -9.35 2.61
C THR A 20 2.17 -9.83 4.03
N VAL A 21 3.03 -10.68 4.59
CA VAL A 21 3.02 -10.99 6.04
C VAL A 21 4.03 -10.14 6.82
N ASN A 22 4.95 -9.46 6.13
CA ASN A 22 5.96 -8.60 6.72
C ASN A 22 5.99 -7.25 5.95
N PRO A 23 5.29 -6.21 6.45
CA PRO A 23 5.17 -4.93 5.76
C PRO A 23 6.50 -4.22 5.67
N ARG A 24 7.25 -4.17 6.77
CA ARG A 24 8.55 -3.49 6.83
C ARG A 24 9.50 -4.04 5.77
N ARG A 25 9.60 -5.37 5.67
CA ARG A 25 10.39 -6.01 4.61
C ARG A 25 9.86 -5.63 3.23
N ARG A 26 8.54 -5.68 3.01
CA ARG A 26 7.94 -5.37 1.71
C ARG A 26 8.19 -3.93 1.25
N LEU A 27 8.17 -2.95 2.16
CA LEU A 27 8.49 -1.55 1.84
C LEU A 27 9.90 -1.43 1.27
N ARG A 28 10.87 -2.05 1.96
CA ARG A 28 12.28 -2.05 1.55
C ARG A 28 12.48 -2.72 0.18
N GLN A 29 11.74 -3.80 -0.11
CA GLN A 29 11.75 -4.43 -1.45
C GLN A 29 11.24 -3.47 -2.54
N HIS A 30 10.14 -2.77 -2.28
CA HIS A 30 9.58 -1.83 -3.24
C HIS A 30 10.47 -0.58 -3.42
N ASN A 31 11.12 -0.13 -2.35
CA ASN A 31 12.12 0.94 -2.38
C ASN A 31 13.47 0.52 -2.97
N GLY A 32 13.65 -0.78 -3.27
CA GLY A 32 14.88 -1.28 -3.89
C GLY A 32 16.07 -1.40 -2.94
N GLU A 33 15.86 -1.25 -1.64
CA GLU A 33 16.88 -1.52 -0.61
C GLU A 33 17.24 -3.01 -0.53
N ILE A 34 16.28 -3.88 -0.88
CA ILE A 34 16.45 -5.33 -0.92
C ILE A 34 15.79 -5.92 -2.17
N ALA A 35 16.25 -7.10 -2.60
CA ALA A 35 15.78 -7.77 -3.80
C ALA A 35 14.31 -8.26 -3.69
N GLN A 36 13.74 -8.68 -4.83
CA GLN A 36 12.38 -9.22 -4.95
C GLN A 36 11.24 -8.21 -4.74
N GLY A 37 11.46 -6.95 -5.14
CA GLY A 37 10.40 -5.95 -5.28
C GLY A 37 9.58 -6.14 -6.57
N ALA A 38 8.30 -5.78 -6.54
CA ALA A 38 7.45 -5.86 -7.73
C ALA A 38 7.99 -4.98 -8.87
N TRP A 39 7.87 -5.46 -10.11
CA TRP A 39 8.36 -4.72 -11.29
C TRP A 39 7.74 -3.31 -11.38
N ARG A 40 6.44 -3.19 -11.08
CA ARG A 40 5.69 -1.93 -11.14
C ARG A 40 6.19 -0.87 -10.15
N THR A 41 6.83 -1.28 -9.05
CA THR A 41 7.37 -0.38 -8.03
C THR A 41 8.85 -0.05 -8.22
N LYS A 42 9.49 -0.56 -9.29
CA LYS A 42 10.88 -0.22 -9.60
C LYS A 42 11.08 1.26 -9.90
N ARG A 43 10.05 1.92 -10.43
CA ARG A 43 10.01 3.37 -10.71
C ARG A 43 9.19 4.08 -9.61
N LYS A 44 9.31 5.41 -9.54
CA LYS A 44 8.48 6.28 -8.67
C LYS A 44 8.69 6.07 -7.16
N ARG A 45 9.90 5.63 -6.80
CA ARG A 45 10.40 5.62 -5.42
C ARG A 45 10.64 7.05 -4.91
N PRO A 46 10.68 7.27 -3.59
CA PRO A 46 10.34 6.30 -2.54
C PRO A 46 8.83 6.05 -2.48
N TRP A 47 8.48 4.83 -2.09
CA TRP A 47 7.14 4.41 -1.71
C TRP A 47 7.00 4.54 -0.20
N GLU A 48 5.81 4.91 0.24
CA GLU A 48 5.40 4.95 1.63
C GLU A 48 4.18 4.06 1.82
N MET A 49 4.12 3.33 2.93
CA MET A 49 2.91 2.59 3.31
C MET A 49 1.90 3.54 3.94
N VAL A 50 0.71 3.62 3.35
CA VAL A 50 -0.36 4.51 3.81
C VAL A 50 -1.41 3.74 4.61
N LEU A 51 -1.66 2.49 4.24
CA LEU A 51 -2.66 1.65 4.90
C LEU A 51 -2.20 0.19 4.96
N CYS A 52 -2.40 -0.44 6.12
CA CYS A 52 -2.13 -1.85 6.35
C CYS A 52 -3.35 -2.49 7.02
N ILE A 53 -4.02 -3.43 6.34
CA ILE A 53 -5.17 -4.15 6.89
C ILE A 53 -4.73 -5.54 7.31
N TYR A 54 -5.02 -5.91 8.55
CA TYR A 54 -4.69 -7.21 9.15
C TYR A 54 -5.94 -8.02 9.53
N GLY A 55 -5.73 -9.26 9.95
CA GLY A 55 -6.82 -10.12 10.48
C GLY A 55 -7.49 -11.05 9.46
N PHE A 56 -6.96 -11.19 8.25
CA PHE A 56 -7.51 -12.17 7.29
C PHE A 56 -7.31 -13.61 7.80
N PRO A 57 -8.35 -14.45 7.80
CA PRO A 57 -8.30 -15.81 8.34
C PRO A 57 -7.47 -16.75 7.46
N THR A 58 -7.40 -16.52 6.14
CA THR A 58 -6.63 -17.36 5.20
C THR A 58 -5.96 -16.54 4.09
N ASN A 59 -4.90 -17.12 3.49
CA ASN A 59 -4.20 -16.53 2.33
C ASN A 59 -5.13 -16.22 1.17
N VAL A 60 -6.07 -17.13 0.91
CA VAL A 60 -7.04 -17.03 -0.17
C VAL A 60 -8.01 -15.88 0.10
N SER A 61 -8.49 -15.73 1.34
CA SER A 61 -9.39 -14.64 1.71
C SER A 61 -8.75 -13.25 1.53
N ALA A 62 -7.44 -13.13 1.73
CA ALA A 62 -6.72 -11.87 1.53
C ALA A 62 -6.52 -11.52 0.03
N LEU A 63 -6.51 -12.53 -0.85
CA LEU A 63 -6.25 -12.36 -2.28
C LEU A 63 -7.53 -12.29 -3.14
N GLN A 64 -8.59 -13.00 -2.75
CA GLN A 64 -9.80 -13.18 -3.57
C GLN A 64 -10.94 -12.22 -3.26
N HIS A 65 -10.83 -11.32 -2.28
CA HIS A 65 -11.93 -10.39 -1.96
C HIS A 65 -11.80 -9.06 -2.71
N PRO A 66 -12.50 -8.85 -3.84
CA PRO A 66 -12.58 -7.56 -4.51
C PRO A 66 -13.20 -6.49 -3.61
N THR A 67 -14.13 -6.86 -2.73
CA THR A 67 -14.78 -5.96 -1.77
C THR A 67 -13.78 -5.40 -0.77
N VAL A 68 -12.90 -6.25 -0.24
CA VAL A 68 -11.82 -5.84 0.67
C VAL A 68 -10.83 -4.94 -0.07
N SER A 69 -10.41 -5.30 -1.28
CA SER A 69 -9.51 -4.45 -2.08
C SER A 69 -10.13 -3.09 -2.44
N LYS A 70 -11.45 -3.03 -2.65
CA LYS A 70 -12.19 -1.77 -2.83
C LYS A 70 -12.26 -0.96 -1.54
N ALA A 71 -12.55 -1.61 -0.41
CA ALA A 71 -12.59 -0.96 0.90
C ALA A 71 -11.21 -0.39 1.29
N VAL A 72 -10.12 -1.12 1.02
CA VAL A 72 -8.74 -0.63 1.20
C VAL A 72 -8.52 0.64 0.39
N ARG A 73 -8.91 0.67 -0.89
CA ARG A 73 -8.77 1.88 -1.73
C ARG A 73 -9.61 3.04 -1.21
N GLN A 74 -10.84 2.78 -0.79
CA GLN A 74 -11.74 3.81 -0.26
C GLN A 74 -11.17 4.41 1.04
N ALA A 75 -10.74 3.55 1.97
CA ALA A 75 -10.08 3.97 3.19
C ALA A 75 -8.79 4.74 2.91
N ALA A 76 -7.96 4.28 1.96
CA ALA A 76 -6.74 4.99 1.60
C ALA A 76 -7.00 6.33 0.90
N ALA A 77 -8.10 6.45 0.15
CA ALA A 77 -8.53 7.72 -0.43
C ALA A 77 -9.00 8.70 0.66
N SER A 78 -9.68 8.24 1.70
CA SER A 78 -10.12 9.10 2.80
C SER A 78 -8.95 9.59 3.68
N VAL A 79 -7.94 8.77 3.96
CA VAL A 79 -6.73 9.28 4.66
C VAL A 79 -5.95 10.30 3.82
N LYS A 80 -5.96 10.19 2.49
CA LYS A 80 -5.32 11.17 1.60
C LYS A 80 -6.03 12.52 1.62
N SER A 81 -7.36 12.56 1.67
CA SER A 81 -8.10 13.83 1.76
C SER A 81 -7.83 14.54 3.09
N LEU A 82 -7.79 13.80 4.20
CA LEU A 82 -7.42 14.29 5.52
C LEU A 82 -5.97 14.82 5.55
N GLY A 83 -5.00 14.06 5.02
CA GLY A 83 -3.60 14.50 4.97
C GLY A 83 -3.32 15.64 3.99
N GLY A 84 -4.22 15.93 3.06
CA GLY A 84 -4.18 17.11 2.20
C GLY A 84 -4.73 18.37 2.88
N LEU A 85 -5.66 18.20 3.82
CA LEU A 85 -6.21 19.29 4.63
C LEU A 85 -5.21 19.79 5.67
N VAL A 86 -4.50 18.88 6.35
CA VAL A 86 -3.49 19.20 7.38
C VAL A 86 -2.28 19.95 6.81
N ARG A 87 -1.91 19.76 5.54
CA ARG A 87 -0.80 20.48 4.89
C ARG A 87 -1.17 21.88 4.39
N LYS A 88 -2.44 22.28 4.52
CA LYS A 88 -2.98 23.55 4.00
C LYS A 88 -3.26 24.58 5.12
N ILE A 89 -2.93 24.24 6.35
CA ILE A 89 -2.85 25.09 7.54
C ILE A 89 -1.37 25.32 7.81
#